data_AF-A0A285EIV5-F1
#
_entry.id   AF-A0A285EIV5-F1
#
_cell.length_a   1.000
_cell.length_b   1.000
_cell.length_c   1.000
_cell.angle_alpha   90.00
_cell.angle_beta   90.00
_cell.angle_gamma   90.00
#
_symmetry.space_group_name_H-M   'P 1'
#
loop_
_entity.id
_entity.type
_entity.pdbx_description
1 polymer ?
#
loop_
_entity_poly.entity_id
_entity_poly.type
_entity_poly.pdbx_seq_one_letter_code
_entity_poly.pdbx_strand_id
1 'polypeptide(L)'
;MGLAVLVGTPLLTWLGVRHTNKTTVYAAVQSAQANVAAAIQAAEAQVTAAIRAADAQVAAAVEAANASRDTAALAAQTSAQAEFLSHFHWACEMVASEDARKRLVGIKVLESMLEDPDIHPTHLAAAAGVVRSATAAALDRLGDAADENVAQLPLPMEAEGSD
;
A
#
# COMPACT_ATOMS: atom_id res chain seq x y z
N MET A 1 106.40 34.60 5.06
CA MET A 1 105.71 35.16 6.25
C MET A 1 104.56 36.00 5.72
N GLY A 2 103.29 35.65 5.84
CA GLY A 2 102.66 34.56 6.58
C GLY A 2 101.21 34.37 6.09
N LEU A 3 100.66 33.23 6.51
CA LEU A 3 99.30 32.73 6.33
C LEU A 3 98.21 33.81 6.31
N ALA A 4 97.41 33.82 5.24
CA ALA A 4 96.04 34.34 5.27
C ALA A 4 95.18 33.67 4.18
N VAL A 5 95.24 32.34 4.08
CA VAL A 5 94.32 31.54 3.26
C VAL A 5 93.76 30.47 4.18
N LEU A 6 92.44 30.24 4.12
CA LEU A 6 91.68 29.16 4.78
C LEU A 6 91.16 29.37 6.21
N VAL A 7 90.41 30.45 6.47
CA VAL A 7 89.41 30.43 7.57
C VAL A 7 88.00 30.86 7.13
N GLY A 8 87.84 31.59 6.02
CA GLY A 8 86.53 32.08 5.56
C GLY A 8 85.70 31.10 4.69
N THR A 9 86.34 30.12 4.06
CA THR A 9 85.67 29.16 3.15
C THR A 9 84.71 28.16 3.83
N PRO A 10 85.02 27.52 4.98
CA PRO A 10 84.10 26.54 5.56
C PRO A 10 82.81 27.17 6.10
N LEU A 11 82.86 28.40 6.61
CA LEU A 11 81.69 29.10 7.15
C LEU A 11 80.70 29.52 6.06
N LEU A 12 81.21 30.04 4.94
CA LEU A 12 80.39 30.44 3.79
C LEU A 12 79.74 29.23 3.11
N THR A 13 80.46 28.13 2.97
CA THR A 13 79.91 26.88 2.44
C THR A 13 78.83 26.31 3.37
N TRP A 14 79.06 26.34 4.68
CA TRP A 14 78.07 25.90 5.67
C TRP A 14 76.79 26.77 5.67
N LEU A 15 76.93 28.09 5.58
CA LEU A 15 75.80 29.03 5.49
C LEU A 15 75.01 28.85 4.18
N GLY A 16 75.71 28.66 3.06
CA GLY A 16 75.08 28.38 1.77
C GLY A 16 74.29 27.07 1.79
N VAL A 17 74.87 25.99 2.31
CA VAL A 17 74.18 24.70 2.48
C VAL A 17 72.97 24.83 3.40
N ARG A 18 73.08 25.58 4.51
CA ARG A 18 71.95 25.80 5.43
C ARG A 18 70.81 26.58 4.77
N HIS A 19 71.13 27.59 3.96
CA HIS A 19 70.13 28.36 3.23
C HIS A 19 69.42 27.50 2.18
N THR A 20 70.18 26.74 1.39
CA THR A 20 69.63 25.81 0.39
C THR A 20 68.75 24.74 1.03
N ASN A 21 69.20 24.13 2.13
CA ASN A 21 68.41 23.14 2.86
C ASN A 21 67.10 23.74 3.38
N LYS A 22 67.15 24.97 3.92
CA LYS A 22 65.95 25.68 4.36
C LYS A 22 64.97 25.88 3.19
N THR A 23 65.43 26.43 2.06
CA THR A 23 64.58 26.66 0.89
C THR A 23 64.01 25.36 0.30
N THR A 24 64.79 24.29 0.26
CA THR A 24 64.34 22.97 -0.22
C THR A 24 63.26 22.39 0.70
N VAL A 25 63.42 22.51 2.02
CA VAL A 25 62.40 22.08 2.97
C VAL A 25 61.12 22.91 2.83
N TYR A 26 61.21 24.23 2.67
CA TYR A 26 60.02 25.08 2.44
C TYR A 26 59.30 24.71 1.14
N ALA A 27 60.03 24.48 0.05
CA ALA A 27 59.44 24.07 -1.22
C ALA A 27 58.77 22.69 -1.12
N ALA A 28 59.40 21.74 -0.43
CA ALA A 28 58.83 20.41 -0.18
C ALA A 28 57.56 20.49 0.69
N VAL A 29 57.56 21.32 1.73
CA VAL A 29 56.38 21.53 2.59
C VAL A 29 55.24 22.18 1.81
N GLN A 30 55.50 23.20 0.97
CA GLN A 30 54.48 23.80 0.14
C GLN A 30 53.89 22.82 -0.88
N SER A 31 54.74 22.01 -1.53
CA SER A 31 54.28 20.96 -2.44
C SER A 31 53.44 19.90 -1.70
N ALA A 32 53.86 19.49 -0.51
CA ALA A 32 53.08 18.55 0.32
C ALA A 32 51.73 19.14 0.73
N GLN A 33 51.68 20.41 1.14
CA GLN A 33 50.43 21.10 1.46
C GLN A 33 49.49 21.19 0.26
N ALA A 34 50.01 21.50 -0.93
CA ALA A 34 49.22 21.54 -2.16
C ALA A 34 48.64 20.16 -2.52
N ASN A 35 49.44 19.10 -2.38
CA ASN A 35 48.98 17.73 -2.63
C ASN A 35 47.91 17.28 -1.62
N VAL A 36 48.07 17.63 -0.35
CA VAL A 36 47.07 17.35 0.69
C VAL A 36 45.77 18.12 0.42
N ALA A 37 45.85 19.40 0.05
CA ALA A 37 44.67 20.20 -0.30
C ALA A 37 43.92 19.61 -1.51
N ALA A 38 44.65 19.20 -2.55
CA ALA A 38 44.05 18.55 -3.71
C ALA A 38 43.40 17.20 -3.36
N ALA A 39 44.02 16.40 -2.50
CA ALA A 39 43.48 15.13 -2.04
C ALA A 39 42.20 15.31 -1.21
N ILE A 40 42.17 16.32 -0.33
CA ILE A 40 40.96 16.67 0.45
C ILE A 40 39.83 17.06 -0.49
N GLN A 41 40.09 17.95 -1.45
CA GLN A 41 39.07 18.40 -2.40
C GLN A 41 38.52 17.25 -3.26
N ALA A 42 39.39 16.33 -3.68
CA ALA A 42 38.98 15.12 -4.38
C ALA A 42 38.13 14.19 -3.50
N ALA A 43 38.50 14.01 -2.23
CA ALA A 43 37.74 13.20 -1.29
C ALA A 43 36.36 13.80 -0.98
N GLU A 44 36.28 15.13 -0.77
CA GLU A 44 35.02 15.84 -0.56
C GLU A 44 34.07 15.69 -1.76
N ALA A 45 34.60 15.79 -2.98
CA ALA A 45 33.82 15.57 -4.20
C ALA A 45 33.29 14.13 -4.29
N GLN A 46 34.11 13.13 -3.95
CA GLN A 46 33.72 11.73 -3.94
C GLN A 46 32.64 11.44 -2.90
N VAL A 47 32.80 11.94 -1.67
CA VAL A 47 31.81 11.79 -0.60
C VAL A 47 30.49 12.45 -0.99
N THR A 48 30.52 13.66 -1.54
CA THR A 48 29.31 14.36 -2.00
C THR A 48 28.59 13.58 -3.09
N ALA A 49 29.32 13.02 -4.05
CA ALA A 49 28.74 12.19 -5.11
C ALA A 49 28.13 10.89 -4.56
N ALA A 50 28.81 10.24 -3.61
CA ALA A 50 28.33 9.02 -2.97
C ALA A 50 27.05 9.26 -2.17
N ILE A 51 26.97 10.37 -1.42
CA ILE A 51 25.76 10.75 -0.67
C ILE A 51 24.58 10.94 -1.64
N ARG A 52 24.76 11.71 -2.72
CA ARG A 52 23.69 11.91 -3.73
C ARG A 52 23.22 10.60 -4.38
N ALA A 53 24.16 9.69 -4.66
CA ALA A 53 23.82 8.39 -5.22
C ALA A 53 23.04 7.53 -4.21
N ALA A 54 23.42 7.56 -2.93
CA ALA A 54 22.70 6.86 -1.87
C ALA A 54 21.28 7.45 -1.67
N ASP A 55 21.14 8.77 -1.65
CA ASP A 55 19.84 9.45 -1.53
C ASP A 55 18.90 9.06 -2.67
N ALA A 56 19.42 9.03 -3.92
CA ALA A 56 18.65 8.61 -5.08
C ALA A 56 18.20 7.13 -5.00
N GLN A 57 19.06 6.25 -4.49
CA GLN A 57 18.70 4.84 -4.27
C GLN A 57 17.65 4.68 -3.18
N VAL A 58 17.75 5.42 -2.08
CA VAL A 58 16.76 5.40 -1.00
C VAL A 58 15.42 5.91 -1.51
N ALA A 59 15.40 7.02 -2.27
CA ALA A 59 14.18 7.55 -2.85
C ALA A 59 13.48 6.53 -3.76
N ALA A 60 14.22 5.88 -4.67
CA ALA A 60 13.69 4.85 -5.54
C ALA A 60 13.17 3.63 -4.76
N ALA A 61 13.87 3.21 -3.70
CA ALA A 61 13.42 2.11 -2.85
C ALA A 61 12.13 2.43 -2.10
N VAL A 62 11.97 3.66 -1.61
CA VAL A 62 10.73 4.12 -0.95
C VAL A 62 9.56 4.15 -1.94
N GLU A 63 9.78 4.66 -3.15
CA GLU A 63 8.76 4.69 -4.19
C GLU A 63 8.29 3.28 -4.58
N ALA A 64 9.24 2.36 -4.81
CA ALA A 64 8.93 0.97 -5.10
C ALA A 64 8.18 0.27 -3.95
N ALA A 65 8.55 0.54 -2.70
CA ALA A 65 7.86 -0.02 -1.54
C ALA A 65 6.42 0.49 -1.43
N ASN A 66 6.17 1.78 -1.71
CA ASN A 66 4.83 2.34 -1.71
C ASN A 66 3.98 1.76 -2.85
N ALA A 67 4.52 1.69 -4.07
CA ALA A 67 3.82 1.08 -5.21
C ALA A 67 3.46 -0.40 -4.95
N SER A 68 4.34 -1.15 -4.28
CA SER A 68 4.08 -2.53 -3.88
C SER A 68 2.96 -2.63 -2.85
N ARG A 69 2.93 -1.74 -1.84
CA ARG A 69 1.85 -1.67 -0.85
C ARG A 69 0.50 -1.32 -1.48
N ASP A 70 0.48 -0.36 -2.39
CA ASP A 70 -0.73 0.05 -3.10
C ASP A 70 -1.27 -1.09 -3.98
N THR A 71 -0.37 -1.80 -4.67
CA THR A 71 -0.73 -2.99 -5.47
C THR A 71 -1.29 -4.11 -4.58
N ALA A 72 -0.68 -4.36 -3.42
CA ALA A 72 -1.17 -5.36 -2.48
C ALA A 72 -2.54 -5.00 -1.91
N ALA A 73 -2.77 -3.72 -1.58
CA ALA A 73 -4.06 -3.23 -1.10
C ALA A 73 -5.15 -3.37 -2.17
N LEU A 74 -4.85 -3.02 -3.43
CA LEU A 74 -5.76 -3.19 -4.56
C LEU A 74 -6.08 -4.67 -4.82
N ALA A 75 -5.08 -5.55 -4.76
CA ALA A 75 -5.27 -6.98 -4.94
C ALA A 75 -6.16 -7.57 -3.84
N ALA A 76 -5.94 -7.18 -2.58
CA ALA A 76 -6.79 -7.57 -1.46
C ALA A 76 -8.24 -7.10 -1.64
N GLN A 77 -8.44 -5.84 -2.01
CA GLN A 77 -9.77 -5.28 -2.29
C GLN A 77 -10.47 -6.02 -3.44
N THR A 78 -9.76 -6.29 -4.53
CA THR A 78 -10.30 -7.00 -5.70
C THR A 78 -10.70 -8.43 -5.33
N SER A 79 -9.89 -9.10 -4.50
CA SER A 79 -10.14 -10.48 -4.07
C SER A 79 -11.37 -10.56 -3.16
N ALA A 80 -11.47 -9.65 -2.19
CA ALA A 80 -12.65 -9.53 -1.33
C ALA A 80 -13.93 -9.20 -2.15
N GLN A 81 -13.82 -8.33 -3.16
CA GLN A 81 -14.94 -8.05 -4.05
C GLN A 81 -15.36 -9.28 -4.87
N ALA A 82 -14.41 -10.03 -5.42
CA ALA A 82 -14.70 -11.24 -6.19
C ALA A 82 -15.38 -12.32 -5.33
N GLU A 83 -14.92 -12.50 -4.10
CA GLU A 83 -15.52 -13.42 -3.13
C GLU A 83 -16.96 -13.00 -2.77
N PHE A 84 -17.18 -11.72 -2.48
CA PHE A 84 -18.52 -11.19 -2.24
C PHE A 84 -19.45 -11.48 -3.42
N LEU A 85 -19.04 -11.13 -4.65
CA LEU A 85 -19.87 -11.31 -5.84
C LEU A 85 -20.19 -12.78 -6.10
N SER A 86 -19.25 -13.68 -5.85
CA SER A 86 -19.44 -15.13 -5.96
C SER A 86 -20.53 -15.62 -4.99
N HIS A 87 -20.40 -15.30 -3.69
CA HIS A 87 -21.38 -15.69 -2.69
C HIS A 87 -22.75 -15.04 -2.92
N PHE A 88 -22.75 -13.76 -3.31
CA PHE A 88 -23.97 -13.03 -3.62
C PHE A 88 -24.71 -13.65 -4.81
N HIS A 89 -24.01 -13.99 -5.90
CA HIS A 89 -24.62 -14.59 -7.08
C HIS A 89 -25.24 -15.95 -6.75
N TRP A 90 -24.48 -16.81 -6.06
CA TRP A 90 -24.96 -18.11 -5.61
C TRP A 90 -26.19 -17.97 -4.70
N ALA A 91 -26.19 -17.00 -3.77
CA ALA A 91 -27.33 -16.77 -2.89
C ALA A 91 -28.55 -16.31 -3.68
N CYS A 92 -28.37 -15.44 -4.69
CA CYS A 92 -29.45 -15.02 -5.59
C CYS A 92 -30.03 -16.20 -6.39
N GLU A 93 -29.19 -17.09 -6.92
CA GLU A 93 -29.64 -18.31 -7.59
C GLU A 93 -30.46 -19.21 -6.66
N MET A 94 -30.02 -19.36 -5.40
CA MET A 94 -30.73 -20.13 -4.40
C MET A 94 -32.09 -19.49 -4.05
N VAL A 95 -32.17 -18.16 -3.97
CA VAL A 95 -33.43 -17.42 -3.76
C VAL A 95 -34.38 -17.56 -4.96
N ALA A 96 -33.85 -17.65 -6.19
CA ALA A 96 -34.64 -17.84 -7.40
C ALA A 96 -35.13 -19.29 -7.58
N SER A 97 -34.60 -20.24 -6.83
CA SER A 97 -34.97 -21.66 -6.90
C SER A 97 -36.47 -21.89 -6.59
N GLU A 98 -37.08 -22.88 -7.24
CA GLU A 98 -38.44 -23.32 -6.95
C GLU A 98 -38.53 -24.07 -5.60
N ASP A 99 -37.46 -24.78 -5.23
CA ASP A 99 -37.32 -25.49 -3.95
C ASP A 99 -37.31 -24.50 -2.78
N ALA A 100 -38.32 -24.59 -1.92
CA ALA A 100 -38.49 -23.74 -0.74
C ALA A 100 -37.32 -23.81 0.23
N ARG A 101 -36.66 -24.97 0.36
CA ARG A 101 -35.51 -25.15 1.25
C ARG A 101 -34.28 -24.42 0.71
N LYS A 102 -34.04 -24.48 -0.59
CA LYS A 102 -32.96 -23.73 -1.25
C LYS A 102 -33.18 -22.23 -1.15
N ARG A 103 -34.42 -21.76 -1.34
CA ARG A 103 -34.76 -20.35 -1.13
C ARG A 103 -34.45 -19.86 0.27
N LEU A 104 -34.86 -20.61 1.28
CA LEU A 104 -34.58 -20.25 2.68
C LEU A 104 -33.07 -20.17 2.95
N VAL A 105 -32.28 -21.11 2.40
CA VAL A 105 -30.82 -21.08 2.52
C VAL A 105 -30.25 -19.82 1.84
N GLY A 106 -30.68 -19.49 0.63
CA GLY A 106 -30.26 -18.28 -0.06
C GLY A 106 -30.58 -16.99 0.72
N ILE A 107 -31.79 -16.89 1.29
CA ILE A 107 -32.19 -15.75 2.14
C ILE A 107 -31.28 -15.65 3.37
N LYS A 108 -31.04 -16.76 4.08
CA LYS A 108 -30.18 -16.76 5.28
C LYS A 108 -28.74 -16.35 4.98
N VAL A 109 -28.20 -16.73 3.83
CA VAL A 109 -26.87 -16.28 3.41
C VAL A 109 -26.88 -14.77 3.17
N LEU A 110 -27.89 -14.24 2.48
CA LEU A 110 -28.02 -12.78 2.28
C LEU A 110 -28.20 -12.03 3.62
N GLU A 111 -28.97 -12.56 4.56
CA GLU A 111 -29.11 -12.01 5.91
C GLU A 111 -27.77 -11.99 6.65
N SER A 112 -27.01 -13.09 6.61
CA SER A 112 -25.66 -13.15 7.19
C SER A 112 -24.70 -12.13 6.56
N MET A 113 -24.84 -11.83 5.26
CA MET A 113 -24.05 -10.79 4.59
C MET A 113 -24.45 -9.38 5.04
N LEU A 114 -25.70 -9.16 5.44
CA LEU A 114 -26.18 -7.87 5.97
C LEU A 114 -25.72 -7.61 7.40
N GLU A 115 -25.40 -8.66 8.14
CA GLU A 115 -24.84 -8.59 9.50
C GLU A 115 -23.32 -8.37 9.51
N ASP A 116 -22.65 -8.50 8.35
CA ASP A 116 -21.22 -8.25 8.21
C ASP A 116 -20.92 -6.75 8.39
N PRO A 117 -20.16 -6.34 9.42
CA PRO A 117 -19.86 -4.92 9.67
C PRO A 117 -18.94 -4.30 8.63
N ASP A 118 -18.21 -5.10 7.85
CA ASP A 118 -17.20 -4.66 6.90
C ASP A 118 -17.70 -4.65 5.44
N ILE A 119 -18.99 -4.98 5.23
CA ILE A 119 -19.58 -4.99 3.90
C ILE A 119 -19.67 -3.58 3.31
N HIS A 120 -19.28 -3.45 2.03
CA HIS A 120 -19.36 -2.18 1.31
C HIS A 120 -20.83 -1.71 1.18
N PRO A 121 -21.14 -0.40 1.33
CA PRO A 121 -22.53 0.09 1.29
C PRO A 121 -23.32 -0.30 0.04
N THR A 122 -22.67 -0.34 -1.13
CA THR A 122 -23.30 -0.78 -2.39
C THR A 122 -23.71 -2.25 -2.36
N HIS A 123 -22.87 -3.09 -1.75
CA HIS A 123 -23.11 -4.53 -1.59
C HIS A 123 -24.24 -4.78 -0.58
N LEU A 124 -24.27 -4.00 0.51
CA LEU A 124 -25.35 -4.00 1.49
C LEU A 124 -26.69 -3.62 0.86
N ALA A 125 -26.71 -2.56 0.04
CA ALA A 125 -27.92 -2.15 -0.68
C ALA A 125 -28.43 -3.24 -1.65
N ALA A 126 -27.52 -3.92 -2.35
CA ALA A 126 -27.87 -5.03 -3.23
C ALA A 126 -28.46 -6.23 -2.45
N ALA A 127 -27.81 -6.68 -1.38
CA ALA A 127 -28.32 -7.76 -0.52
C ALA A 127 -29.67 -7.42 0.10
N ALA A 128 -29.82 -6.20 0.64
CA ALA A 128 -31.08 -5.74 1.22
C ALA A 128 -32.20 -5.64 0.17
N GLY A 129 -31.87 -5.24 -1.06
CA GLY A 129 -32.81 -5.20 -2.17
C GLY A 129 -33.35 -6.59 -2.52
N VAL A 130 -32.48 -7.60 -2.61
CA VAL A 130 -32.88 -8.99 -2.91
C VAL A 130 -33.74 -9.56 -1.79
N VAL A 131 -33.33 -9.41 -0.52
CA VAL A 131 -34.11 -9.89 0.63
C VAL A 131 -35.50 -9.26 0.63
N ARG A 132 -35.59 -7.93 0.47
CA ARG A 132 -36.86 -7.21 0.42
C ARG A 132 -37.76 -7.70 -0.72
N SER A 133 -37.20 -7.92 -1.92
CA SER A 133 -37.94 -8.44 -3.06
C SER A 133 -38.46 -9.86 -2.81
N ALA A 134 -37.63 -10.72 -2.20
CA ALA A 134 -38.03 -12.09 -1.86
C ALA A 134 -39.14 -12.11 -0.81
N THR A 135 -39.09 -11.22 0.19
CA THR A 135 -40.14 -11.06 1.19
C THR A 135 -41.44 -10.53 0.58
N ALA A 136 -41.40 -9.52 -0.28
CA ALA A 136 -42.58 -8.99 -0.96
C ALA A 136 -43.30 -10.07 -1.77
N ALA A 137 -42.55 -10.84 -2.58
CA ALA A 137 -43.11 -11.94 -3.35
C ALA A 137 -43.65 -13.10 -2.49
N ALA A 138 -43.17 -13.25 -1.24
CA ALA A 138 -43.71 -14.23 -0.31
C ALA A 138 -45.01 -13.73 0.34
N LEU A 139 -45.10 -12.43 0.65
CA LEU A 139 -46.31 -11.80 1.19
C LEU A 139 -47.46 -11.80 0.17
N ASP A 140 -47.19 -11.49 -1.09
CA ASP A 140 -48.22 -11.54 -2.16
C ASP A 140 -48.81 -12.95 -2.29
N ARG A 141 -47.96 -13.99 -2.33
CA ARG A 141 -48.42 -15.39 -2.35
C ARG A 141 -49.26 -15.78 -1.14
N LEU A 142 -48.96 -15.21 0.03
CA LEU A 142 -49.74 -15.44 1.25
C LEU A 142 -51.10 -14.75 1.17
N GLY A 143 -51.16 -13.56 0.56
CA GLY A 143 -52.41 -12.83 0.28
C GLY A 143 -53.31 -13.58 -0.69
N ASP A 144 -52.78 -14.00 -1.84
CA ASP A 144 -53.52 -14.77 -2.84
C ASP A 144 -54.07 -16.09 -2.26
N ALA A 145 -53.24 -16.80 -1.48
CA ALA A 145 -53.67 -18.04 -0.83
C ALA A 145 -54.72 -17.79 0.28
N ALA A 146 -54.68 -16.65 0.97
CA ALA A 146 -55.69 -16.29 1.95
C ALA A 146 -57.04 -16.03 1.28
N ASP A 147 -57.06 -15.29 0.17
CA ASP A 147 -58.28 -14.99 -0.58
C ASP A 147 -58.90 -16.26 -1.20
N GLU A 148 -58.07 -17.18 -1.71
CA GLU A 148 -58.53 -18.47 -2.25
C GLU A 148 -59.11 -19.39 -1.16
N ASN A 149 -58.56 -19.35 0.05
CA ASN A 149 -59.10 -20.09 1.20
C ASN A 149 -60.40 -19.47 1.75
N VAL A 150 -60.54 -18.14 1.70
CA VAL A 150 -61.80 -17.45 2.06
C VAL A 150 -62.91 -17.78 1.06
N ALA A 151 -62.60 -17.88 -0.23
CA ALA A 151 -63.56 -18.26 -1.26
C ALA A 151 -64.07 -19.71 -1.14
N GLN A 152 -63.34 -20.59 -0.45
CA GLN A 152 -63.72 -21.99 -0.19
C GLN A 152 -64.46 -22.19 1.14
N LEU A 153 -64.64 -21.13 1.94
CA LEU A 153 -65.50 -21.22 3.12
C LEU A 153 -66.96 -21.45 2.68
N PRO A 154 -67.67 -22.44 3.25
CA PRO A 154 -69.06 -22.67 2.90
C PRO A 154 -69.86 -21.41 3.22
N LEU A 155 -70.60 -20.91 2.22
CA LEU A 155 -71.51 -19.79 2.40
C LEU A 155 -72.45 -20.09 3.59
N PRO A 156 -72.72 -19.11 4.47
CA PRO A 156 -73.65 -19.32 5.57
C PRO A 156 -74.97 -19.79 4.97
N MET A 157 -75.41 -20.99 5.34
CA MET A 157 -76.74 -21.47 4.99
C MET A 157 -77.71 -20.41 5.48
N GLU A 158 -78.40 -19.76 4.54
CA GLU A 158 -79.55 -18.93 4.87
C GLU A 158 -80.51 -19.85 5.60
N ALA A 159 -80.66 -19.61 6.90
CA ALA A 159 -81.70 -20.23 7.69
C ALA A 159 -83.02 -19.69 7.13
N GLU A 160 -83.60 -20.43 6.17
CA GLU A 160 -84.99 -20.25 5.78
C GLU A 160 -85.84 -20.50 7.02
N GLY A 161 -86.17 -19.41 7.70
CA GLY A 161 -87.34 -19.35 8.54
C GLY A 161 -88.55 -19.52 7.62
N SER A 162 -89.31 -20.58 7.85
CA SER A 162 -90.72 -20.62 7.44
C SER A 162 -91.54 -21.02 8.65
N ASP A 163 -92.54 -20.18 8.91
CA ASP A 163 -93.61 -20.29 9.89
C ASP A 163 -94.35 -21.64 9.87
#